data_AF-A0A933PTE6-F1
#
_entry.id   AF-A0A933PTE6-F1
#
_cell.length_a   1.000
_cell.length_b   1.000
_cell.length_c   1.000
_cell.angle_alpha   90.00
_cell.angle_beta   90.00
_cell.angle_gamma   90.00
#
_symmetry.space_group_name_H-M   'P 1'
#
loop_
_entity.id
_entity.type
_entity.pdbx_description
1 polymer ?
#
loop_
_entity_poly.entity_id
_entity_poly.type
_entity_poly.pdbx_seq_one_letter_code
_entity_poly.pdbx_strand_id
1 'polypeptide(L)'
;MTDKSNIKYLSNFSGSSGFMLIAKNTSSRTSEKLSEVLYLFTDSRYMEGAKSIIKKGVKLIDITRVWKSETLLRKSWQSLLKKHRIKILGVEESNLTMARFKKFKKISKGTKILFKDASGEIEKQREIKNKEEINLTIRSQKINEQVLTEIKKIIQNFLIGKSSEKFIKECPAYGESRLKLGNPPTAGALTEKYLAWKIKELSH
;
A
#
# COMPACT_ATOMS: atom_id res chain seq x y z
N MET A 1 8.92 9.78 -5.11
CA MET A 1 8.21 9.04 -4.05
C MET A 1 8.55 7.56 -4.12
N THR A 2 9.06 7.01 -3.04
CA THR A 2 9.34 5.59 -2.82
C THR A 2 8.60 5.03 -1.61
N ASP A 3 8.02 5.86 -0.74
CA ASP A 3 7.16 5.43 0.36
C ASP A 3 5.87 4.77 -0.14
N LYS A 4 5.65 3.52 0.31
CA LYS A 4 4.50 2.72 -0.13
C LYS A 4 3.18 3.29 0.39
N SER A 5 3.19 3.86 1.59
CA SER A 5 1.99 4.47 2.18
C SER A 5 1.60 5.73 1.41
N ASN A 6 2.57 6.55 1.03
CA ASN A 6 2.35 7.74 0.22
C ASN A 6 1.92 7.35 -1.21
N ILE A 7 2.55 6.33 -1.81
CA ILE A 7 2.15 5.85 -3.15
C ILE A 7 0.71 5.35 -3.11
N LYS A 8 0.34 4.55 -2.10
CA LYS A 8 -1.03 4.08 -1.90
C LYS A 8 -2.00 5.23 -1.68
N TYR A 9 -1.63 6.20 -0.85
CA TYR A 9 -2.47 7.38 -0.58
C TYR A 9 -2.77 8.19 -1.85
N LEU A 10 -1.76 8.45 -2.69
CA LEU A 10 -1.92 9.28 -3.89
C LEU A 10 -2.46 8.53 -5.10
N SER A 11 -2.29 7.21 -5.18
CA SER A 11 -2.64 6.46 -6.38
C SER A 11 -3.60 5.30 -6.17
N ASN A 12 -3.95 4.92 -4.94
CA ASN A 12 -4.62 3.67 -4.57
C ASN A 12 -3.83 2.38 -4.91
N PHE A 13 -2.60 2.50 -5.40
CA PHE A 13 -1.77 1.34 -5.71
C PHE A 13 -1.25 0.64 -4.45
N SER A 14 -1.54 -0.65 -4.31
CA SER A 14 -1.11 -1.50 -3.19
C SER A 14 0.00 -2.50 -3.55
N GLY A 15 0.56 -2.43 -4.76
CA GLY A 15 1.61 -3.35 -5.19
C GLY A 15 2.90 -3.19 -4.40
N SER A 16 3.69 -4.27 -4.32
CA SER A 16 4.90 -4.30 -3.49
C SER A 16 6.13 -3.65 -4.15
N SER A 17 6.07 -3.42 -5.47
CA SER A 17 7.15 -2.92 -6.31
C SER A 17 6.66 -1.76 -7.15
N GLY A 18 7.26 -0.59 -6.97
CA GLY A 18 6.98 0.60 -7.75
C GLY A 18 7.57 1.86 -7.13
N PHE A 19 7.54 2.95 -7.87
CA PHE A 19 7.82 4.29 -7.36
C PHE A 19 6.98 5.30 -8.15
N MET A 20 6.85 6.51 -7.60
CA MET A 20 5.99 7.54 -8.17
C MET A 20 6.73 8.86 -8.36
N LEU A 21 6.44 9.54 -9.46
CA LEU A 21 6.88 10.90 -9.77
C LEU A 21 5.67 11.81 -9.84
N ILE A 22 5.70 12.89 -9.07
CA ILE A 22 4.72 13.98 -9.15
C ILE A 22 5.43 15.12 -9.87
N ALA A 23 4.84 15.60 -10.96
CA ALA A 23 5.41 16.67 -11.76
C ALA A 23 4.36 17.75 -12.02
N LYS A 24 4.77 19.02 -12.00
CA LYS A 24 3.90 20.12 -12.41
C LYS A 24 3.59 20.01 -13.90
N ASN A 25 2.34 20.25 -14.28
CA ASN A 25 1.94 20.35 -15.67
C ASN A 25 2.38 21.71 -16.22
N THR A 26 3.46 21.71 -17.00
CA THR A 26 4.03 22.92 -17.61
C THR A 26 3.50 23.17 -19.02
N SER A 27 2.54 22.37 -19.51
CA SER A 27 1.94 22.49 -20.84
C SER A 27 0.72 23.42 -20.87
N SER A 28 0.16 23.78 -19.71
CA SER A 28 -0.93 24.76 -19.61
C SER A 28 -0.39 26.17 -19.81
N ARG A 29 -0.62 26.75 -20.99
CA ARG A 29 -0.22 28.13 -21.37
C ARG A 29 -1.05 29.22 -20.69
N THR A 30 -2.12 28.85 -19.99
CA THR A 30 -3.01 29.74 -19.25
C THR A 30 -2.69 29.68 -17.76
N SER A 31 -2.34 30.83 -17.18
CA SER A 31 -1.82 31.03 -15.82
C SER A 31 -2.74 30.61 -14.67
N GLU A 32 -3.88 29.97 -14.91
CA GLU A 32 -4.96 29.85 -13.92
C GLU A 32 -5.10 28.47 -13.27
N LYS A 33 -4.38 27.43 -13.71
CA LYS A 33 -4.39 26.14 -12.98
C LYS A 33 -3.11 25.33 -13.15
N LEU A 34 -2.20 25.44 -12.18
CA LEU A 34 -1.16 24.44 -11.97
C LEU A 34 -1.84 23.11 -11.64
N SER A 35 -1.89 22.22 -12.61
CA SER A 35 -2.29 20.82 -12.39
C SER A 35 -1.05 19.97 -12.16
N GLU A 36 -1.16 18.97 -11.30
CA GLU A 36 -0.12 17.96 -11.10
C GLU A 36 -0.35 16.80 -12.06
N VAL A 37 0.75 16.22 -12.55
CA VAL A 37 0.77 14.99 -13.33
C VAL A 37 1.47 13.92 -12.51
N LEU A 38 0.71 12.87 -12.22
CA LEU A 38 1.13 11.77 -11.37
C LEU A 38 1.56 10.61 -12.27
N TYR A 39 2.81 10.16 -12.14
CA TYR A 39 3.35 9.02 -12.87
C TYR A 39 3.69 7.90 -11.91
N LEU A 40 3.04 6.75 -12.05
CA LEU A 40 3.31 5.54 -11.29
C LEU A 40 4.10 4.54 -12.14
N PHE A 41 5.32 4.24 -11.71
CA PHE A 41 6.21 3.29 -12.35
C PHE A 41 6.09 1.95 -11.65
N THR A 42 5.65 0.90 -12.36
CA THR A 42 5.52 -0.46 -11.80
C THR A 42 5.88 -1.52 -12.83
N ASP A 43 6.19 -2.73 -12.36
CA ASP A 43 6.41 -3.86 -13.25
C ASP A 43 5.09 -4.48 -13.75
N SER A 44 5.20 -5.19 -14.87
CA SER A 44 4.11 -5.82 -15.63
C SER A 44 3.22 -6.74 -14.80
N ARG A 45 3.72 -7.34 -13.71
CA ARG A 45 2.91 -8.20 -12.83
C ARG A 45 1.79 -7.42 -12.16
N TYR A 46 2.02 -6.14 -11.91
CA TYR A 46 1.06 -5.28 -11.24
C TYR A 46 0.28 -4.39 -12.21
N MET A 47 0.59 -4.38 -13.52
CA MET A 47 -0.02 -3.43 -14.46
C MET A 47 -1.53 -3.62 -14.59
N GLU A 48 -2.01 -4.84 -14.78
CA GLU A 48 -3.45 -5.11 -14.93
C GLU A 48 -4.22 -4.81 -13.65
N GLY A 49 -3.73 -5.28 -12.50
CA GLY A 49 -4.32 -4.96 -11.20
C GLY A 49 -4.27 -3.47 -10.86
N ALA A 50 -3.22 -2.76 -11.29
CA ALA A 50 -3.12 -1.32 -11.08
C ALA A 50 -4.19 -0.58 -11.89
N LYS A 51 -4.39 -0.92 -13.17
CA LYS A 51 -5.35 -0.23 -14.06
C LYS A 51 -6.77 -0.18 -13.48
N SER A 52 -7.21 -1.21 -12.76
CA SER A 52 -8.56 -1.27 -12.18
C SER A 52 -8.71 -0.47 -10.87
N ILE A 53 -7.64 -0.28 -10.10
CA ILE A 53 -7.71 0.32 -8.77
C ILE A 53 -7.19 1.77 -8.70
N ILE A 54 -6.38 2.18 -9.67
CA ILE A 54 -5.68 3.47 -9.57
C ILE A 54 -6.64 4.66 -9.69
N LYS A 55 -6.31 5.75 -8.97
CA LYS A 55 -7.06 7.01 -9.07
C LYS A 55 -6.99 7.59 -10.49
N LYS A 56 -8.09 8.22 -10.93
CA LYS A 56 -8.14 8.95 -12.21
C LYS A 56 -7.02 10.00 -12.27
N GLY A 57 -6.35 10.08 -13.41
CA GLY A 57 -5.24 11.04 -13.63
C GLY A 57 -3.84 10.50 -13.31
N VAL A 58 -3.72 9.32 -12.69
CA VAL A 58 -2.43 8.64 -12.51
C VAL A 58 -2.03 7.93 -13.81
N LYS A 59 -0.84 8.24 -14.33
CA LYS A 59 -0.27 7.63 -15.53
C LYS A 59 0.61 6.44 -15.15
N LEU A 60 0.21 5.25 -15.56
CA LEU A 60 1.01 4.03 -15.38
C LEU A 60 2.14 3.96 -16.41
N ILE A 61 3.34 3.60 -15.93
CA ILE A 61 4.51 3.35 -16.75
C ILE A 61 5.03 1.94 -16.41
N ASP A 62 4.97 1.04 -17.39
CA ASP A 62 5.60 -0.28 -17.28
C ASP A 62 7.12 -0.12 -17.33
N ILE A 63 7.76 -0.59 -16.27
CA ILE A 63 9.20 -0.52 -16.10
C ILE A 63 9.91 -1.88 -16.19
N THR A 64 9.22 -2.97 -16.50
CA THR A 64 9.80 -4.34 -16.59
C THR A 64 10.98 -4.41 -17.55
N ARG A 65 10.81 -3.86 -18.76
CA ARG A 65 11.87 -3.85 -19.79
C ARG A 65 12.89 -2.75 -19.52
N VAL A 66 12.42 -1.63 -18.96
CA VAL A 66 13.22 -0.43 -18.74
C VAL A 66 14.22 -0.63 -17.61
N TRP A 67 13.90 -1.40 -16.56
CA TRP A 67 14.84 -1.67 -15.46
C TRP A 67 15.98 -2.60 -15.85
N LYS A 68 15.78 -3.45 -16.86
CA LYS A 68 16.80 -4.35 -17.39
C LYS A 68 17.83 -3.63 -18.26
N SER A 69 17.52 -2.42 -18.74
CA SER A 69 18.44 -1.61 -19.57
C SER A 69 18.63 -0.22 -18.96
N GLU A 70 19.82 0.03 -18.39
CA GLU A 70 20.16 1.33 -17.83
C GLU A 70 20.01 2.47 -18.85
N THR A 71 20.35 2.20 -20.12
CA THR A 71 20.23 3.17 -21.22
C THR A 71 18.77 3.56 -21.48
N LEU A 72 17.85 2.58 -21.52
CA LEU A 72 16.43 2.86 -21.72
C LEU A 72 15.83 3.60 -20.53
N LEU A 73 16.20 3.20 -19.30
CA LEU A 73 15.77 3.90 -18.09
C LEU A 73 16.24 5.34 -18.08
N ARG A 74 17.51 5.57 -18.41
CA ARG A 74 18.07 6.91 -18.52
C ARG A 74 17.34 7.75 -19.55
N LYS A 75 17.13 7.24 -20.77
CA LYS A 75 16.41 7.98 -21.82
C LYS A 75 14.99 8.35 -21.40
N SER A 76 14.23 7.38 -20.88
CA SER A 76 12.85 7.59 -20.42
C SER A 76 12.78 8.60 -19.26
N TRP A 77 13.64 8.43 -18.25
CA TRP A 77 13.72 9.31 -17.10
C TRP A 77 14.09 10.75 -17.50
N GLN A 78 15.15 10.93 -18.29
CA GLN A 78 15.58 12.25 -18.73
C GLN A 78 14.56 12.93 -19.65
N SER A 79 13.84 12.15 -20.47
CA SER A 79 12.74 12.67 -21.29
C SER A 79 11.62 13.26 -20.41
N LEU A 80 11.24 12.55 -19.34
CA LEU A 80 10.25 13.06 -18.39
C LEU A 80 10.72 14.32 -17.65
N LEU A 81 11.98 14.35 -17.19
CA LEU A 81 12.55 15.52 -16.54
C LEU A 81 12.53 16.74 -17.47
N LYS A 82 12.93 16.57 -18.74
CA LYS A 82 12.93 17.63 -19.76
C LYS A 82 11.51 18.09 -20.11
N LYS A 83 10.60 17.14 -20.34
CA LYS A 83 9.19 17.39 -20.65
C LYS A 83 8.55 18.30 -19.60
N HIS A 84 8.81 18.04 -18.32
CA HIS A 84 8.25 18.81 -17.21
C HIS A 84 9.13 19.97 -16.75
N ARG A 85 10.24 20.25 -17.44
CA ARG A 85 11.21 21.31 -17.09
C ARG A 85 11.64 21.24 -15.62
N ILE A 86 11.82 20.03 -15.11
CA ILE A 86 12.19 19.79 -13.71
C ILE A 86 13.62 20.29 -13.51
N LYS A 87 13.82 21.15 -12.51
CA LYS A 87 15.15 21.62 -12.06
C LYS A 87 15.49 21.13 -10.65
N ILE A 88 14.46 20.93 -9.83
CA ILE A 88 14.56 20.46 -8.46
C ILE A 88 13.75 19.17 -8.37
N LEU A 89 14.37 18.11 -7.86
CA LEU A 89 13.72 16.83 -7.62
C LEU A 89 13.69 16.54 -6.13
N GLY A 90 12.49 16.53 -5.56
CA GLY A 90 12.25 16.07 -4.19
C GLY A 90 12.39 14.54 -4.11
N VAL A 91 13.10 14.06 -3.09
CA VAL A 91 13.21 12.65 -2.75
C VAL A 91 12.81 12.44 -1.29
N GLU A 92 12.20 11.29 -0.98
CA GLU A 92 11.90 10.92 0.41
C GLU A 92 13.15 10.22 0.96
N GLU A 93 14.10 11.00 1.50
CA GLU A 93 15.40 10.45 1.93
C GLU A 93 15.22 9.37 3.00
N SER A 94 14.25 9.54 3.89
CA SER A 94 13.90 8.58 4.94
C SER A 94 13.50 7.19 4.42
N ASN A 95 13.03 7.09 3.17
CA ASN A 95 12.55 5.83 2.59
C ASN A 95 13.24 5.45 1.26
N LEU A 96 14.20 6.25 0.80
CA LEU A 96 14.98 5.99 -0.40
C LEU A 96 16.32 5.36 -0.03
N THR A 97 16.53 4.10 -0.40
CA THR A 97 17.83 3.45 -0.15
C THR A 97 18.96 4.17 -0.88
N MET A 98 20.14 4.21 -0.26
CA MET A 98 21.34 4.82 -0.85
C MET A 98 21.66 4.26 -2.25
N ALA A 99 21.46 2.95 -2.46
CA ALA A 99 21.65 2.32 -3.77
C ALA A 99 20.69 2.89 -4.83
N ARG A 100 19.40 3.06 -4.49
CA ARG A 100 18.42 3.68 -5.39
C ARG A 100 18.73 5.15 -5.64
N PHE A 101 19.11 5.89 -4.60
CA PHE A 101 19.52 7.29 -4.75
C PHE A 101 20.71 7.45 -5.71
N LYS A 102 21.78 6.65 -5.52
CA LYS A 102 22.94 6.62 -6.44
C LYS A 102 22.52 6.30 -7.87
N LYS A 103 21.59 5.35 -8.06
CA LYS A 103 21.04 5.01 -9.38
C LYS A 103 20.33 6.21 -10.02
N PHE A 104 19.43 6.87 -9.29
CA PHE A 104 18.73 8.07 -9.78
C PHE A 104 19.68 9.23 -10.11
N LYS A 105 20.71 9.44 -9.27
CA LYS A 105 21.76 10.44 -9.53
C LYS A 105 22.55 10.12 -10.80
N LYS A 106 22.91 8.85 -11.02
CA LYS A 106 23.62 8.38 -12.22
C LYS A 106 22.79 8.60 -13.50
N ILE A 107 21.52 8.18 -13.51
CA ILE A 107 20.66 8.35 -14.70
C ILE A 107 20.24 9.82 -14.92
N SER A 108 20.33 10.68 -13.90
CA SER A 108 20.08 12.12 -14.03
C SER A 108 21.34 12.91 -14.44
N LYS A 109 22.47 12.26 -14.74
CA LYS A 109 23.66 12.95 -15.24
C LYS A 109 23.36 13.66 -16.58
N GLY A 110 23.64 14.96 -16.63
CA GLY A 110 23.44 15.82 -17.79
C GLY A 110 22.17 16.67 -17.76
N THR A 111 21.29 16.54 -16.76
CA THR A 111 20.01 17.29 -16.68
C THR A 111 20.02 18.49 -15.71
N LYS A 112 21.17 18.87 -15.13
CA LYS A 112 21.32 19.98 -14.15
C LYS A 112 20.24 19.95 -13.04
N ILE A 113 19.94 18.76 -12.51
CA ILE A 113 18.94 18.56 -11.45
C ILE A 113 19.58 18.75 -10.08
N LEU A 114 18.95 19.54 -9.23
CA LEU A 114 19.21 19.58 -7.80
C LEU A 114 18.28 18.60 -7.07
N PHE A 115 18.86 17.65 -6.33
CA PHE A 115 18.09 16.78 -5.45
C PHE A 115 17.89 17.49 -4.12
N LYS A 116 16.68 17.42 -3.56
CA LYS A 116 16.34 17.94 -2.23
C LYS A 116 15.56 16.90 -1.48
N ASP A 117 15.72 16.89 -0.16
CA ASP A 117 14.81 16.15 0.70
C ASP A 117 13.40 16.76 0.61
N ALA A 118 12.41 15.87 0.53
CA ALA A 118 10.99 16.16 0.54
C ALA A 118 10.23 15.18 1.45
N SER A 119 10.94 14.47 2.34
CA SER A 119 10.32 13.66 3.38
C SER A 119 9.40 14.50 4.27
N GLY A 120 8.24 13.95 4.63
CA GLY A 120 7.28 14.60 5.52
C GLY A 120 6.22 15.46 4.82
N GLU A 121 6.43 15.84 3.55
CA GLU A 121 5.50 16.75 2.86
C GLU A 121 4.14 16.09 2.56
N ILE A 122 4.13 14.79 2.23
CA ILE A 122 2.89 14.04 2.03
C ILE A 122 2.28 13.60 3.36
N GLU A 123 3.11 13.32 4.36
CA GLU A 123 2.70 12.95 5.70
C GLU A 123 1.89 14.08 6.35
N LYS A 124 2.34 15.33 6.24
CA LYS A 124 1.57 16.52 6.68
C LYS A 124 0.19 16.59 6.04
N GLN A 125 0.07 16.25 4.75
CA GLN A 125 -1.25 16.19 4.09
C GLN A 125 -2.10 15.04 4.61
N ARG A 126 -1.46 13.91 4.95
CA ARG A 126 -2.13 12.71 5.48
C ARG A 126 -2.54 12.85 6.95
N GLU A 127 -2.01 13.82 7.69
CA GLU A 127 -2.43 14.13 9.06
C GLU A 127 -3.88 14.63 9.08
N ILE A 128 -4.28 15.42 8.09
CA ILE A 128 -5.65 15.92 7.95
C ILE A 128 -6.49 14.90 7.19
N LYS A 129 -7.30 14.13 7.92
CA LYS A 129 -8.16 13.10 7.34
C LYS A 129 -9.41 13.67 6.69
N ASN A 130 -9.75 13.16 5.51
CA ASN A 130 -11.05 13.42 4.92
C ASN A 130 -12.15 12.53 5.54
N LYS A 131 -13.42 12.84 5.26
CA LYS A 131 -14.58 12.11 5.81
C LYS A 131 -14.56 10.61 5.48
N GLU A 132 -14.12 10.24 4.28
CA GLU A 132 -14.05 8.83 3.86
C GLU A 132 -12.99 8.08 4.67
N GLU A 133 -11.81 8.67 4.86
CA GLU A 133 -10.75 8.11 5.71
C GLU A 133 -11.20 7.96 7.16
N ILE A 134 -11.88 8.97 7.72
CA ILE A 134 -12.43 8.91 9.09
C ILE A 134 -13.43 7.76 9.21
N ASN A 135 -14.35 7.61 8.25
CA ASN A 135 -15.33 6.53 8.25
C ASN A 135 -14.68 5.15 8.19
N LEU A 136 -13.61 4.99 7.40
CA LEU A 136 -12.83 3.75 7.35
C LEU A 136 -12.15 3.46 8.69
N THR A 137 -11.61 4.47 9.36
CA THR A 137 -11.03 4.32 10.71
C THR A 137 -12.08 3.89 11.72
N ILE A 138 -13.26 4.52 11.75
CA ILE A 138 -14.37 4.16 12.63
C ILE A 138 -14.82 2.71 12.37
N ARG A 139 -14.97 2.32 11.10
CA ARG A 139 -15.33 0.93 10.75
C ARG A 139 -14.28 -0.06 11.25
N SER A 140 -12.99 0.25 11.07
CA SER A 140 -11.91 -0.60 11.56
C SER A 140 -11.92 -0.73 13.09
N GLN A 141 -12.19 0.36 13.82
CA GLN A 141 -12.31 0.33 15.28
C GLN A 141 -13.46 -0.56 15.72
N LYS A 142 -14.63 -0.42 15.10
CA LYS A 142 -15.81 -1.25 15.41
C LYS A 142 -15.53 -2.75 15.22
N ILE A 143 -14.87 -3.12 14.12
CA ILE A 143 -14.49 -4.52 13.87
C ILE A 143 -13.51 -5.00 14.95
N ASN A 144 -12.50 -4.19 15.28
CA ASN A 144 -11.52 -4.54 16.31
C ASN A 144 -12.17 -4.74 17.70
N GLU A 145 -13.10 -3.88 18.09
CA GLU A 145 -13.84 -4.00 19.36
C GLU A 145 -14.71 -5.25 19.42
N GLN A 146 -15.39 -5.58 18.32
CA GLN A 146 -16.19 -6.81 18.21
C GLN A 146 -15.30 -8.05 18.38
N VAL A 147 -14.17 -8.09 17.67
CA VAL A 147 -13.20 -9.19 17.76
C VAL A 147 -12.62 -9.30 19.16
N LEU A 148 -12.23 -8.18 19.78
CA LEU A 148 -11.70 -8.15 21.14
C LEU A 148 -12.71 -8.67 22.16
N THR A 149 -13.99 -8.31 21.99
CA THR A 149 -15.08 -8.78 22.86
C THR A 149 -15.25 -10.29 22.78
N GLU A 150 -15.20 -10.86 21.58
CA GLU A 150 -15.27 -12.30 21.40
C GLU A 150 -14.04 -13.01 21.98
N ILE A 151 -12.83 -12.50 21.75
CA ILE A 151 -11.60 -13.03 22.35
C ILE A 151 -11.70 -13.03 23.89
N LYS A 152 -12.23 -11.95 24.49
CA LYS A 152 -12.41 -11.86 25.94
C LYS A 152 -13.36 -12.94 26.47
N LYS A 153 -14.48 -13.19 25.78
CA LYS A 153 -15.41 -14.28 26.15
C LYS A 153 -14.74 -15.65 26.09
N ILE A 154 -13.93 -15.89 25.05
CA ILE A 154 -13.17 -17.14 24.90
C ILE A 154 -12.23 -17.35 26.09
N ILE A 155 -11.42 -16.33 26.40
CA ILE A 155 -10.46 -16.40 27.51
C ILE A 155 -11.18 -16.62 28.84
N GLN A 156 -12.26 -15.88 29.11
CA GLN A 156 -13.04 -16.06 30.35
C GLN A 156 -13.64 -17.45 30.47
N ASN A 157 -14.23 -17.99 29.41
CA ASN A 157 -14.78 -19.34 29.42
C ASN A 157 -13.69 -20.40 29.65
N PHE A 158 -12.51 -20.22 29.08
CA PHE A 158 -11.36 -21.09 29.30
C PHE A 158 -10.86 -21.03 30.76
N LEU A 159 -10.73 -19.83 31.32
CA LEU A 159 -10.26 -19.63 32.71
C LEU A 159 -11.26 -20.14 33.77
N ILE A 160 -12.57 -20.10 33.48
CA ILE A 160 -13.64 -20.59 34.39
C ILE A 160 -13.79 -22.12 34.32
N GLY A 161 -12.95 -22.83 33.55
CA GLY A 161 -12.97 -24.29 33.49
C GLY A 161 -14.19 -24.88 32.78
N LYS A 162 -14.95 -24.06 32.02
CA LYS A 162 -15.96 -24.61 31.10
C LYS A 162 -15.20 -25.33 29.98
N SER A 163 -15.24 -26.67 30.01
CA SER A 163 -14.52 -27.55 29.09
C SER A 163 -14.50 -26.98 27.67
N SER A 164 -13.29 -26.81 27.14
CA SER A 164 -12.97 -26.40 25.78
C SER A 164 -13.78 -27.18 24.72
N GLU A 165 -14.25 -28.38 25.06
CA GLU A 165 -15.10 -29.23 24.20
C GLU A 165 -16.43 -28.60 23.78
N LYS A 166 -17.07 -27.77 24.62
CA LYS A 166 -18.34 -27.14 24.25
C LYS A 166 -18.13 -26.03 23.23
N PHE A 167 -17.07 -25.24 23.41
CA PHE A 167 -16.66 -24.16 22.49
C PHE A 167 -16.20 -24.72 21.13
N ILE A 168 -15.53 -25.87 21.17
CA ILE A 168 -15.09 -26.62 20.00
C ILE A 168 -16.27 -27.11 19.13
N LYS A 169 -17.38 -27.53 19.74
CA LYS A 169 -18.58 -28.01 19.02
C LYS A 169 -19.38 -26.89 18.33
N GLU A 170 -19.32 -25.66 18.84
CA GLU A 170 -20.05 -24.50 18.30
C GLU A 170 -19.27 -23.75 17.21
N CYS A 171 -17.99 -24.09 16.99
CA CYS A 171 -17.15 -23.50 15.94
C CYS A 171 -17.46 -24.14 14.56
N PRO A 172 -17.97 -23.37 13.56
CA PRO A 172 -18.28 -23.91 12.23
C PRO A 172 -17.04 -24.49 11.51
N ALA A 173 -15.85 -23.95 11.78
CA ALA A 173 -14.58 -24.42 11.23
C ALA A 173 -14.11 -25.79 11.79
N TYR A 174 -14.78 -26.32 12.82
CA TYR A 174 -14.49 -27.63 13.39
C TYR A 174 -14.89 -28.77 12.44
N GLY A 175 -16.02 -28.62 11.72
CA GLY A 175 -16.51 -29.61 10.77
C GLY A 175 -15.55 -29.84 9.59
N GLU A 176 -14.97 -28.78 9.04
CA GLU A 176 -14.03 -28.85 7.92
C GLU A 176 -12.64 -29.38 8.32
N SER A 177 -12.23 -29.16 9.56
CA SER A 177 -10.91 -29.58 10.06
C SER A 177 -10.86 -31.09 10.35
N ARG A 178 -11.97 -31.67 10.82
CA ARG A 178 -12.07 -33.10 11.15
C ARG A 178 -12.02 -34.01 9.92
N LEU A 179 -12.49 -33.50 8.77
CA LEU A 179 -12.49 -34.22 7.49
C LEU A 179 -11.10 -34.30 6.82
N LYS A 180 -10.11 -33.48 7.23
CA LYS A 180 -8.82 -33.37 6.53
C LYS A 180 -7.59 -33.86 7.29
N LEU A 181 -7.62 -33.98 8.63
CA LEU A 181 -6.38 -34.12 9.42
C LEU A 181 -6.25 -35.39 10.26
N GLY A 182 -7.26 -36.27 10.34
CA GLY A 182 -7.19 -37.56 11.05
C GLY A 182 -7.04 -37.48 12.59
N ASN A 183 -6.47 -36.40 13.11
CA ASN A 183 -6.31 -36.08 14.52
C ASN A 183 -7.09 -34.81 14.89
N PRO A 184 -7.63 -34.72 16.12
CA PRO A 184 -8.31 -33.51 16.58
C PRO A 184 -7.32 -32.34 16.61
N PRO A 185 -7.64 -31.19 15.96
CA PRO A 185 -6.79 -30.01 16.03
C PRO A 185 -6.66 -29.52 17.48
N THR A 186 -5.49 -29.00 17.83
CA THR A 186 -5.23 -28.43 19.17
C THR A 186 -6.17 -27.25 19.43
N ALA A 187 -6.52 -27.02 20.71
CA ALA A 187 -7.40 -25.93 21.11
C ALA A 187 -6.92 -24.54 20.60
N GLY A 188 -5.60 -24.33 20.50
CA GLY A 188 -5.01 -23.13 19.93
C GLY A 188 -5.32 -22.94 18.44
N ALA A 189 -5.12 -23.97 17.62
CA ALA A 189 -5.37 -23.92 16.18
C ALA A 189 -6.86 -23.72 15.83
N LEU A 190 -7.76 -24.23 16.67
CA LEU A 190 -9.20 -24.03 16.53
C LEU A 190 -9.64 -22.61 16.87
N THR A 191 -9.03 -22.02 17.89
CA THR A 191 -9.30 -20.64 18.29
C THR A 191 -8.88 -19.68 17.19
N GLU A 192 -7.70 -19.89 16.59
CA GLU A 192 -7.21 -19.08 15.46
C GLU A 192 -8.14 -19.15 14.24
N LYS A 193 -8.58 -20.34 13.85
CA LYS A 193 -9.54 -20.52 12.75
C LYS A 193 -10.90 -19.90 13.03
N TYR A 194 -11.41 -20.01 14.26
CA TYR A 194 -12.67 -19.38 14.66
C TYR A 194 -12.60 -17.86 14.56
N LEU A 195 -11.51 -17.27 15.08
CA LEU A 195 -11.30 -15.83 15.02
C LEU A 195 -11.17 -15.35 13.57
N ALA A 196 -10.43 -16.06 12.73
CA ALA A 196 -10.30 -15.72 11.31
C ALA A 196 -11.66 -15.77 10.57
N TRP A 197 -12.50 -16.77 10.85
CA TRP A 197 -13.85 -16.86 10.30
C TRP A 197 -14.73 -15.69 10.78
N LYS A 198 -14.73 -15.40 12.08
CA LYS A 198 -15.57 -14.33 12.65
C LYS A 198 -15.14 -12.94 12.17
N ILE A 199 -13.83 -12.71 12.02
CA ILE A 199 -13.29 -11.48 11.39
C ILE A 199 -13.84 -11.34 9.97
N LYS A 200 -13.86 -12.43 9.19
CA LYS A 200 -14.38 -12.41 7.81
C LYS A 200 -15.88 -12.11 7.78
N GLU A 201 -16.67 -12.73 8.64
CA GLU A 201 -18.12 -12.48 8.76
C GLU A 201 -18.43 -11.03 9.12
N LEU A 202 -17.72 -10.46 10.11
CA LEU A 202 -17.91 -9.07 10.56
C LEU A 202 -17.37 -8.02 9.56
N SER A 203 -16.56 -8.45 8.59
CA SER A 203 -16.00 -7.56 7.57
C SER A 203 -16.95 -7.32 6.39
N HIS A 204 -17.97 -8.16 6.20
CA HIS A 204 -19.01 -8.01 5.19
C HIS A 204 -20.12 -7.05 5.67
#